data_AF-A0A9E4FR33-F1
#
_entry.id   AF-A0A9E4FR33-F1
#
_cell.length_a   1.000
_cell.length_b   1.000
_cell.length_c   1.000
_cell.angle_alpha   90.00
_cell.angle_beta   90.00
_cell.angle_gamma   90.00
#
_symmetry.space_group_name_H-M   'P 1'
#
loop_
_entity.id
_entity.type
_entity.pdbx_description
1 polymer ?
#
loop_
_entity_poly.entity_id
_entity_poly.type
_entity_poly.pdbx_seq_one_letter_code
_entity_poly.pdbx_strand_id
1 'polypeptide(L)'
;MARQELQGTLEEQCEFLYGLAVEKMQAGNFSGAVYALKELHRHNPGYRDVARLLAEVKIRKIRQRNLMLAGLAGGALSASIAHLLGATSDLWLIAAAAAGLVCTYALATVLRRRSPTMDSVPAALPRR
;
A
#
# COMPACT_ATOMS: atom_id res chain seq x y z
N MET A 1 -7.30 -14.65 -19.27
CA MET A 1 -7.40 -13.21 -19.60
C MET A 1 -6.55 -12.97 -20.83
N ALA A 2 -7.16 -12.49 -21.91
CA ALA A 2 -6.50 -12.31 -23.19
C ALA A 2 -5.33 -11.32 -23.05
N ARG A 3 -4.12 -11.74 -23.46
CA ARG A 3 -3.04 -10.80 -23.72
C ARG A 3 -3.45 -10.06 -24.99
N GLN A 4 -4.13 -8.93 -24.85
CA GLN A 4 -4.23 -7.96 -25.93
C GLN A 4 -2.80 -7.55 -26.24
N GLU A 5 -2.24 -8.15 -27.29
CA GLU A 5 -0.99 -7.69 -27.87
C GLU A 5 -1.19 -6.22 -28.21
N LEU A 6 -0.39 -5.37 -27.57
CA LEU A 6 -0.40 -3.94 -27.75
C LEU A 6 0.09 -3.62 -29.17
N GLN A 7 -0.79 -3.78 -30.17
CA GLN A 7 -0.53 -3.49 -31.59
C GLN A 7 -0.67 -1.98 -31.88
N GLY A 8 -0.12 -1.15 -31.00
CA GLY A 8 -0.08 0.30 -31.12
C GLY A 8 1.34 0.82 -31.13
N THR A 9 1.50 2.07 -31.55
CA THR A 9 2.77 2.83 -31.45
C THR A 9 3.29 2.84 -30.01
N LEU A 10 4.61 3.01 -29.82
CA LEU A 10 5.21 3.05 -28.47
C LEU A 10 4.51 4.07 -27.55
N GLU A 11 4.09 5.22 -28.10
CA GLU A 11 3.27 6.20 -27.39
C GLU A 11 1.92 5.65 -26.90
N GLU A 12 1.16 4.92 -27.72
CA GLU A 12 -0.15 4.36 -27.35
C GLU A 12 -0.02 3.32 -26.24
N GLN A 13 1.03 2.51 -26.28
CA GLN A 13 1.32 1.55 -25.22
C GLN A 13 1.67 2.26 -23.90
N CYS A 14 2.43 3.35 -24.01
CA CYS A 14 2.78 4.17 -22.84
C CYS A 14 1.54 4.83 -22.22
N GLU A 15 0.65 5.37 -23.05
CA GLU A 15 -0.62 5.97 -22.61
C GLU A 15 -1.52 4.94 -21.94
N PHE A 16 -1.65 3.74 -22.53
CA PHE A 16 -2.43 2.66 -21.96
C PHE A 16 -1.90 2.22 -20.59
N LEU A 17 -0.58 1.98 -20.48
CA LEU A 17 0.05 1.59 -19.21
C LEU A 17 -0.09 2.69 -18.15
N TYR A 18 -0.01 3.96 -18.56
CA TYR A 18 -0.21 5.11 -17.67
C TYR A 18 -1.65 5.17 -17.17
N GLY A 19 -2.64 5.07 -18.06
CA GLY A 19 -4.06 5.06 -17.70
C GLY A 19 -4.42 3.88 -16.77
N LEU A 20 -3.92 2.69 -17.10
CA LEU A 20 -4.11 1.49 -16.28
C LEU A 20 -3.51 1.67 -14.88
N ALA A 21 -2.31 2.26 -14.77
CA ALA A 21 -1.69 2.53 -13.48
C ALA A 21 -2.55 3.47 -12.62
N VAL A 22 -3.04 4.56 -13.20
CA VAL A 22 -3.89 5.54 -12.50
C VAL A 22 -5.20 4.89 -12.04
N GLU A 23 -5.84 4.09 -12.89
CA GLU A 23 -7.06 3.35 -12.54
C GLU A 23 -6.81 2.40 -11.36
N LYS A 24 -5.70 1.63 -11.39
CA LYS A 24 -5.33 0.74 -10.30
C LYS A 24 -5.01 1.50 -9.00
N MET A 25 -4.44 2.70 -9.08
CA MET A 25 -4.22 3.56 -7.92
C MET A 25 -5.54 4.03 -7.30
N GLN A 26 -6.49 4.46 -8.14
CA GLN A 26 -7.81 4.91 -7.68
C GLN A 26 -8.61 3.77 -7.05
N ALA A 27 -8.49 2.55 -7.59
CA ALA A 27 -9.08 1.35 -7.03
C ALA A 27 -8.36 0.83 -5.76
N GLY A 28 -7.31 1.51 -5.27
CA GLY A 28 -6.51 1.08 -4.12
C GLY A 28 -5.62 -0.14 -4.38
N ASN A 29 -5.55 -0.63 -5.63
CA ASN A 29 -4.68 -1.73 -6.04
C ASN A 29 -3.27 -1.22 -6.36
N PHE A 30 -2.54 -0.81 -5.33
CA PHE A 30 -1.18 -0.28 -5.49
C PHE A 30 -0.20 -1.32 -6.05
N SER A 31 -0.42 -2.62 -5.83
CA SER A 31 0.41 -3.67 -6.41
C SER A 31 0.31 -3.73 -7.94
N GLY A 32 -0.90 -3.65 -8.49
CA GLY A 32 -1.15 -3.59 -9.93
C GLY A 32 -0.61 -2.29 -10.55
N ALA A 33 -0.78 -1.16 -9.84
CA ALA A 33 -0.24 0.12 -10.28
C ALA A 33 1.30 0.12 -10.36
N VAL A 34 2.01 -0.45 -9.38
CA VAL A 34 3.48 -0.59 -9.44
C VAL A 34 3.89 -1.42 -10.65
N TYR A 35 3.16 -2.49 -10.96
CA TYR A 35 3.49 -3.35 -12.10
C TYR A 35 3.38 -2.58 -13.42
N ALA A 36 2.25 -1.90 -13.66
CA ALA A 36 2.04 -1.10 -14.86
C ALA A 36 3.07 0.04 -14.99
N LEU A 37 3.34 0.78 -13.92
CA LEU A 37 4.33 1.86 -13.93
C LEU A 37 5.76 1.37 -14.11
N LYS A 38 6.11 0.19 -13.59
CA LYS A 38 7.44 -0.39 -13.76
C LYS A 38 7.68 -0.80 -15.20
N GLU A 39 6.65 -1.36 -15.85
CA GLU A 39 6.71 -1.69 -17.27
C GLU A 39 6.84 -0.41 -18.11
N LEU A 40 6.02 0.60 -17.82
CA LEU A 40 6.10 1.91 -18.46
C LEU A 40 7.48 2.56 -18.33
N HIS A 41 8.07 2.55 -17.13
CA HIS A 41 9.39 3.12 -16.88
C HIS A 41 10.52 2.36 -17.59
N ARG A 42 10.35 1.06 -17.87
CA ARG A 42 11.32 0.27 -18.64
C ARG A 42 11.35 0.65 -20.11
N HIS A 43 10.18 0.90 -20.69
CA HIS A 43 10.04 1.25 -22.12
C HIS A 43 10.30 2.73 -22.37
N ASN A 44 9.81 3.62 -21.49
CA ASN A 44 10.05 5.05 -21.58
C ASN A 44 10.19 5.70 -20.19
N PRO A 45 11.42 5.82 -19.66
CA PRO A 45 11.66 6.37 -18.33
C PRO A 45 11.34 7.87 -18.21
N GLY A 46 11.32 8.60 -19.32
CA GLY A 46 11.02 10.03 -19.40
C GLY A 46 9.55 10.34 -19.71
N TYR A 47 8.69 9.31 -19.81
CA TYR A 47 7.28 9.51 -20.10
C TYR A 47 6.59 10.19 -18.91
N ARG A 48 6.14 11.44 -19.12
CA ARG A 48 5.41 12.26 -18.14
C ARG A 48 6.09 12.26 -16.76
N ASP A 49 5.36 11.89 -15.72
CA ASP A 49 5.77 11.88 -14.31
C ASP A 49 5.88 10.46 -13.75
N VAL A 50 6.13 9.46 -14.61
CA VAL A 50 6.15 8.03 -14.24
C VAL A 50 7.14 7.73 -13.11
N ALA A 51 8.33 8.33 -13.11
CA ALA A 51 9.30 8.13 -12.03
C ALA A 51 8.75 8.61 -10.66
N ARG A 52 8.06 9.75 -10.65
CA ARG A 52 7.42 10.33 -9.46
C ARG A 52 6.26 9.46 -9.00
N LEU A 53 5.36 9.09 -9.90
CA LEU A 53 4.23 8.20 -9.63
C LEU A 53 4.69 6.83 -9.11
N LEU A 54 5.74 6.25 -9.69
CA LEU A 54 6.26 4.95 -9.27
C LEU A 54 6.85 5.00 -7.86
N ALA A 55 7.55 6.10 -7.49
CA ALA A 55 8.00 6.33 -6.13
C ALA A 55 6.80 6.46 -5.16
N GLU A 56 5.79 7.22 -5.55
CA GLU A 56 4.59 7.44 -4.74
C GLU A 56 3.82 6.14 -4.46
N VAL A 57 3.53 5.36 -5.50
CA VAL A 57 2.77 4.11 -5.38
C VAL A 57 3.55 3.09 -4.52
N LYS A 58 4.88 3.04 -4.64
CA LYS A 58 5.70 2.20 -3.76
C LYS A 58 5.56 2.58 -2.29
N ILE A 59 5.57 3.88 -1.98
CA ILE A 59 5.37 4.38 -0.61
C ILE A 59 3.97 4.01 -0.11
N ARG A 60 2.93 4.23 -0.91
CA ARG A 60 1.53 3.87 -0.56
C ARG A 60 1.37 2.37 -0.33
N LYS A 61 2.00 1.52 -1.16
CA LYS A 61 2.00 0.05 -1.00
C LYS A 61 2.67 -0.41 0.30
N ILE A 62 3.86 0.12 0.59
CA ILE A 62 4.58 -0.20 1.83
C ILE A 62 3.74 0.23 3.03
N ARG A 63 3.12 1.42 2.95
CA ARG A 63 2.26 1.95 4.00
C ARG A 63 1.02 1.09 4.27
N GLN A 64 0.39 0.54 3.23
CA GLN A 64 -0.73 -0.39 3.39
C GLN A 64 -0.32 -1.69 4.08
N ARG A 65 0.83 -2.26 3.71
CA ARG A 65 1.34 -3.52 4.29
C ARG A 65 1.75 -3.38 5.75
N ASN A 66 2.36 -2.24 6.12
CA ASN A 66 2.92 -2.06 7.46
C ASN A 66 1.87 -2.04 8.57
N LEU A 67 0.64 -1.58 8.30
CA LEU A 67 -0.44 -1.58 9.29
C LEU A 67 -0.91 -2.99 9.64
N MET A 68 -1.02 -3.87 8.63
CA MET A 68 -1.41 -5.26 8.84
C MET A 68 -0.34 -6.02 9.64
N LEU A 69 0.93 -5.83 9.30
CA LEU A 69 2.05 -6.47 10.00
C LEU A 69 2.20 -5.95 11.43
N ALA A 70 1.99 -4.67 11.68
CA ALA A 70 2.06 -4.10 13.03
C ALA A 70 0.98 -4.67 13.95
N GLY A 71 -0.26 -4.82 13.47
CA GLY A 71 -1.35 -5.43 14.25
C GLY A 71 -1.10 -6.91 14.55
N LEU A 72 -0.61 -7.66 13.57
CA LEU A 72 -0.26 -9.08 13.73
C LEU A 72 0.88 -9.26 14.75
N ALA A 73 1.95 -8.46 14.65
CA ALA A 73 3.07 -8.50 15.57
C ALA A 73 2.63 -8.12 17.00
N GLY A 74 1.76 -7.10 17.13
CA GLY A 74 1.20 -6.68 18.41
C GLY A 74 0.41 -7.78 19.13
N GLY A 75 -0.49 -8.45 18.40
CA GLY A 75 -1.27 -9.55 18.97
C GLY A 75 -0.44 -10.78 19.31
N ALA A 76 0.57 -11.12 18.50
CA ALA A 76 1.48 -12.22 18.79
C ALA A 76 2.32 -11.96 20.04
N LEU A 77 2.91 -10.76 20.15
CA LEU A 77 3.74 -10.38 21.30
C LEU A 77 2.92 -10.34 22.60
N SER A 78 1.69 -9.82 22.57
CA SER A 78 0.85 -9.78 23.76
C SER A 78 0.42 -11.17 24.23
N ALA A 79 0.09 -12.08 23.30
CA ALA A 79 -0.20 -13.47 23.63
C ALA A 79 1.01 -14.19 24.25
N SER A 80 2.22 -13.97 23.71
CA SER A 80 3.44 -14.53 24.26
C SER A 80 3.74 -14.02 25.67
N ILE A 81 3.54 -12.72 25.92
CA ILE A 81 3.73 -12.12 27.25
C ILE A 81 2.69 -12.67 28.25
N ALA A 82 1.42 -12.79 27.84
CA ALA A 82 0.37 -13.35 28.69
C ALA A 82 0.66 -14.81 29.07
N HIS A 83 1.16 -15.61 28.13
CA HIS A 83 1.56 -16.99 28.39
C HIS A 83 2.71 -17.08 29.42
N LEU A 84 3.73 -16.22 29.29
CA LEU A 84 4.85 -16.15 30.24
C LEU A 84 4.42 -15.72 31.65
N LEU A 85 3.35 -14.93 31.76
CA LEU A 85 2.77 -14.50 33.04
C LEU A 85 1.84 -15.56 33.67
N GLY A 86 1.76 -16.77 33.08
CA GLY A 86 0.98 -17.88 33.62
C GLY A 86 -0.49 -17.88 33.21
N ALA A 87 -0.89 -17.05 32.24
CA ALA A 87 -2.23 -17.17 31.64
C ALA A 87 -2.28 -18.43 30.77
N THR A 88 -2.78 -19.51 31.36
CA THR A 88 -2.92 -20.81 30.70
C THR A 88 -4.31 -21.06 30.12
N SER A 89 -5.30 -20.22 30.46
CA SER A 89 -6.63 -20.36 29.86
C SER A 89 -6.68 -19.71 28.48
N ASP A 90 -7.24 -20.44 27.52
CA ASP A 90 -7.37 -20.02 26.13
C ASP A 90 -8.09 -18.67 26.00
N LEU A 91 -9.08 -18.41 26.86
CA LEU A 91 -9.81 -17.13 26.91
C LEU A 91 -8.91 -15.93 27.25
N TRP A 92 -7.98 -16.08 28.21
CA TRP A 92 -7.07 -14.99 28.58
C TRP A 92 -6.01 -14.75 27.51
N LEU A 93 -5.54 -15.79 26.83
CA LEU A 93 -4.61 -15.67 25.71
C LEU A 93 -5.26 -14.95 24.51
N ILE A 94 -6.51 -15.31 24.18
CA ILE A 94 -7.28 -14.64 23.12
C ILE A 94 -7.55 -13.18 23.49
N ALA A 95 -7.93 -12.90 24.74
CA ALA A 95 -8.17 -11.54 25.20
C ALA A 95 -6.88 -10.68 25.14
N ALA A 96 -5.74 -11.23 25.55
CA ALA A 96 -4.46 -10.56 25.46
C ALA A 96 -4.03 -10.30 24.01
N ALA A 97 -4.22 -11.28 23.11
CA ALA A 97 -3.95 -11.13 21.68
C ALA A 97 -4.82 -10.03 21.06
N ALA A 98 -6.12 -10.01 21.37
CA ALA A 98 -7.06 -9.00 20.89
C ALA A 98 -6.68 -7.59 21.41
N ALA A 99 -6.35 -7.47 22.70
CA ALA A 99 -5.92 -6.21 23.29
C ALA A 99 -4.62 -5.69 22.64
N GLY A 100 -3.62 -6.55 22.43
CA GLY A 100 -2.38 -6.20 21.75
C GLY A 100 -2.59 -5.72 20.32
N LEU A 101 -3.47 -6.40 19.56
CA LEU A 101 -3.82 -6.00 18.20
C LEU A 101 -4.51 -4.62 18.17
N VAL A 102 -5.49 -4.39 19.05
CA VAL A 102 -6.20 -3.11 19.13
C VAL A 102 -5.27 -1.98 19.56
N CYS A 103 -4.44 -2.19 20.59
CA CYS A 103 -3.50 -1.19 21.07
C CYS A 103 -2.46 -0.82 20.01
N THR A 104 -1.86 -1.80 19.33
CA THR A 104 -0.87 -1.53 18.28
C THR A 104 -1.48 -0.88 17.05
N TYR A 105 -2.69 -1.29 16.65
CA TYR A 105 -3.43 -0.63 15.57
C TYR A 105 -3.78 0.83 15.92
N ALA A 106 -4.26 1.08 17.14
CA ALA A 106 -4.58 2.42 17.62
C ALA A 106 -3.33 3.31 17.67
N LEU A 107 -2.23 2.80 18.22
CA LEU A 107 -0.94 3.49 18.28
C LEU A 107 -0.39 3.82 16.88
N ALA A 108 -0.41 2.85 15.96
CA ALA A 108 -0.01 3.08 14.57
C ALA A 108 -0.91 4.11 13.87
N THR A 109 -2.21 4.11 14.19
CA THR A 109 -3.17 5.08 13.62
C THR A 109 -2.95 6.49 14.17
N VAL A 110 -2.63 6.64 15.45
CA VAL A 110 -2.33 7.95 16.07
C VAL A 110 -0.99 8.50 15.57
N LEU A 111 0.03 7.66 15.46
CA LEU A 111 1.32 8.04 14.86
C LEU A 111 1.17 8.48 13.39
N ARG A 112 0.28 7.82 12.64
CA ARG A 112 -0.09 8.23 11.28
C ARG A 112 -0.71 9.63 11.24
N ARG A 113 -1.64 9.95 12.16
CA ARG A 113 -2.27 11.28 12.24
C ARG A 113 -1.28 12.39 12.61
N ARG A 114 -0.21 12.05 13.33
CA ARG A 114 0.83 13.00 13.74
C ARG A 114 1.88 13.29 12.70
N SER A 115 1.90 12.59 11.56
CA SER A 115 2.85 12.85 10.47
C SER A 115 2.29 13.93 9.54
N PRO A 116 2.65 15.22 9.69
CA PRO A 116 2.12 16.31 8.88
C PRO A 116 3.07 16.48 7.71
N THR A 117 3.07 15.55 6.76
CA THR A 117 3.89 15.70 5.55
C THR A 117 3.14 15.21 4.33
N MET A 118 2.57 16.21 3.62
CA MET A 118 2.30 16.24 2.18
C MET A 118 1.02 15.55 1.66
N ASP A 119 -0.11 15.75 2.33
CA ASP A 119 -1.45 15.58 1.72
C ASP A 119 -1.85 16.77 0.81
N SER A 120 -0.89 17.53 0.28
CA SER A 120 -1.15 18.70 -0.55
C SER A 120 -0.44 18.61 -1.90
N VAL A 121 -1.01 17.86 -2.85
CA VAL A 121 -0.94 18.16 -4.30
C VAL A 121 -2.26 17.69 -4.95
N PRO A 122 -2.92 18.51 -5.78
CA PRO A 122 -4.38 18.59 -5.88
C PRO A 122 -5.03 17.54 -6.78
N ALA A 123 -6.31 17.33 -6.51
CA ALA A 123 -7.28 16.73 -7.42
C ALA A 123 -7.44 17.58 -8.69
N ALA A 124 -6.57 17.38 -9.68
CA ALA A 124 -6.82 17.63 -11.10
C ALA A 124 -5.52 17.40 -11.89
N LEU A 125 -5.39 16.25 -12.54
CA LEU A 125 -4.65 16.21 -13.80
C LEU A 125 -5.66 16.64 -14.87
N PRO A 126 -5.44 17.76 -15.58
CA PRO A 126 -6.33 18.18 -16.65
C PRO A 126 -6.36 17.09 -17.72
N ARG A 127 -7.57 16.63 -18.08
CA ARG A 127 -7.81 16.00 -19.39
C ARG A 127 -7.47 17.06 -20.43
N ARG A 128 -6.37 16.88 -21.15
CA ARG A 128 -6.15 17.47 -22.46
C ARG A 128 -5.82 16.36 -23.41
#